data_AF-A0A4R4UFJ1-F1
#
_entry.id   AF-A0A4R4UFJ1-F1
#
_cell.length_a   1.000
_cell.length_b   1.000
_cell.length_c   1.000
_cell.angle_alpha   90.00
_cell.angle_beta   90.00
_cell.angle_gamma   90.00
#
_symmetry.space_group_name_H-M   'P 1'
#
loop_
_entity.id
_entity.type
_entity.pdbx_description
1 polymer ?
#
loop_
_entity_poly.entity_id
_entity_poly.type
_entity_poly.pdbx_seq_one_letter_code
_entity_poly.pdbx_strand_id
1 'polypeptide(L)'
;MRADAARNSEKILRAAREVYAEQGPGAPLDEIARRAGVGIATLYRRFPDKTVLVRAILDQNFSEGLAPVIERALLDEDPRRGLADVLEATVSQIARDYNTMAAARDSGALTAGAGDRFFEALAPLLLRGQRDGLIRADLVMDDLRRIMSMLTSVLWTMDPREGGWRRYVVLILDALAPDAASPLPPAVPVRRRRGGGD
;
A
#
# COMPACT_ATOMS: atom_id res chain seq x y z
N MET A 1 -2.14 18.69 26.08
CA MET A 1 -3.09 18.89 24.97
C MET A 1 -2.68 18.25 23.64
N ARG A 2 -1.45 18.47 23.09
CA ARG A 2 -1.01 17.76 21.85
C ARG A 2 -0.86 16.25 22.04
N ALA A 3 -0.29 15.81 23.16
CA ALA A 3 -0.13 14.39 23.48
C ALA A 3 -1.48 13.66 23.65
N ASP A 4 -2.48 14.31 24.24
CA ASP A 4 -3.82 13.74 24.42
C ASP A 4 -4.56 13.59 23.10
N ALA A 5 -4.46 14.59 22.21
CA ALA A 5 -5.02 14.54 20.87
C ALA A 5 -4.37 13.47 19.99
N ALA A 6 -3.05 13.27 20.13
CA ALA A 6 -2.31 12.22 19.44
C ALA A 6 -2.76 10.82 19.92
N ARG A 7 -2.78 10.59 21.24
CA ARG A 7 -3.26 9.34 21.85
C ARG A 7 -4.70 9.01 21.47
N ASN A 8 -5.58 10.01 21.41
CA ASN A 8 -6.96 9.81 20.98
C ASN A 8 -7.05 9.47 19.50
N SER A 9 -6.20 10.07 18.65
CA SER A 9 -6.15 9.70 17.22
C SER A 9 -5.72 8.24 17.06
N GLU A 10 -4.67 7.82 17.76
CA GLU A 10 -4.17 6.44 17.71
C GLU A 10 -5.23 5.42 18.15
N LYS A 11 -5.96 5.70 19.24
CA LYS A 11 -7.10 4.89 19.68
C LYS A 11 -8.18 4.75 18.61
N ILE A 12 -8.52 5.85 17.94
CA ILE A 12 -9.52 5.84 16.86
C ILE A 12 -9.03 5.02 15.66
N LEU A 13 -7.77 5.21 15.23
CA LEU A 13 -7.20 4.47 14.09
C LEU A 13 -7.13 2.96 14.37
N ARG A 14 -6.74 2.56 15.59
CA ARG A 14 -6.75 1.16 16.00
C ARG A 14 -8.16 0.58 16.01
N ALA A 15 -9.11 1.26 16.64
CA ALA A 15 -10.51 0.83 16.68
C ALA A 15 -11.11 0.72 15.27
N ALA A 16 -10.77 1.64 14.37
CA ALA A 16 -11.22 1.60 12.98
C ALA A 16 -10.72 0.35 12.25
N ARG A 17 -9.44 -0.01 12.39
CA ARG A 17 -8.88 -1.25 11.80
C ARG A 17 -9.57 -2.49 12.33
N GLU A 18 -9.80 -2.58 13.64
CA GLU A 18 -10.52 -3.69 14.27
C GLU A 18 -11.95 -3.82 13.74
N VAL A 19 -12.68 -2.70 13.71
CA VAL A 19 -14.07 -2.65 13.23
C VAL A 19 -14.14 -3.01 11.73
N TYR A 20 -13.23 -2.53 10.90
CA TYR A 20 -13.18 -2.93 9.49
C TYR A 20 -12.82 -4.42 9.32
N ALA A 21 -11.93 -4.96 10.15
CA ALA A 21 -11.60 -6.38 10.12
C ALA A 21 -12.80 -7.27 10.48
N GLU A 22 -13.62 -6.87 11.44
CA GLU A 22 -14.79 -7.60 11.93
C GLU A 22 -16.05 -7.42 11.07
N GLN A 23 -16.36 -6.17 10.69
CA GLN A 23 -17.65 -5.79 10.09
C GLN A 23 -17.54 -5.42 8.60
N GLY A 24 -16.33 -5.45 8.05
CA GLY A 24 -16.06 -5.14 6.66
C GLY A 24 -15.94 -3.64 6.35
N PRO A 25 -15.70 -3.29 5.08
CA PRO A 25 -15.42 -1.92 4.67
C PRO A 25 -16.57 -0.94 4.94
N GLY A 26 -17.81 -1.41 5.00
CA GLY A 26 -19.01 -0.60 5.17
C GLY A 26 -19.26 -0.09 6.59
N ALA A 27 -18.43 -0.48 7.57
CA ALA A 27 -18.69 -0.19 8.97
C ALA A 27 -18.87 1.32 9.27
N PRO A 28 -19.86 1.68 10.10
CA PRO A 28 -20.21 3.08 10.35
C PRO A 28 -19.29 3.73 11.40
N LEU A 29 -19.15 5.06 11.34
CA LEU A 29 -18.22 5.82 12.19
C LEU A 29 -18.63 5.86 13.67
N ASP A 30 -19.91 5.70 13.97
CA ASP A 30 -20.47 5.61 15.32
C ASP A 30 -19.98 4.36 16.06
N GLU A 31 -19.92 3.21 15.37
CA GLU A 31 -19.37 1.98 15.91
C GLU A 31 -17.86 2.10 16.19
N ILE A 32 -17.12 2.79 15.31
CA ILE A 32 -15.71 3.09 15.51
C ILE A 32 -15.51 4.00 16.74
N ALA A 33 -16.34 5.05 16.91
CA ALA A 33 -16.29 5.92 18.07
C ALA A 33 -16.57 5.15 19.37
N ARG A 34 -17.59 4.29 19.36
CA ARG A 34 -17.95 3.40 20.47
C ARG A 34 -16.79 2.49 20.84
N ARG A 35 -16.18 1.82 19.86
CA ARG A 35 -15.02 0.94 20.06
C ARG A 35 -13.80 1.68 20.59
N ALA A 36 -13.54 2.89 20.09
CA ALA A 36 -12.43 3.72 20.54
C ALA A 36 -12.64 4.32 21.95
N GLY A 37 -13.86 4.23 22.50
CA GLY A 37 -14.22 4.84 23.78
C GLY A 37 -14.22 6.37 23.73
N VAL A 38 -14.55 6.96 22.57
CA VAL A 38 -14.61 8.41 22.38
C VAL A 38 -16.02 8.84 21.98
N GLY A 39 -16.42 10.06 22.35
CA GLY A 39 -17.69 10.63 21.88
C GLY A 39 -17.67 10.86 20.36
N ILE A 40 -18.80 10.64 19.69
CA ILE A 40 -18.94 10.77 18.23
C ILE A 40 -18.54 12.17 17.72
N ALA A 41 -18.86 13.23 18.47
CA ALA A 41 -18.43 14.60 18.15
C ALA A 41 -16.90 14.78 18.19
N THR A 42 -16.20 14.03 19.04
CA THR A 42 -14.72 14.04 19.09
C THR A 42 -14.13 13.33 17.88
N LEU A 43 -14.74 12.22 17.44
CA LEU A 43 -14.33 11.54 16.20
C LEU A 43 -14.53 12.47 15.00
N TYR A 44 -15.72 13.04 14.80
CA TYR A 44 -16.00 13.92 13.66
C TYR A 44 -15.12 15.17 13.62
N ARG A 45 -14.79 15.75 14.78
CA ARG A 45 -13.85 16.89 14.84
C ARG A 45 -12.45 16.51 14.31
N ARG A 46 -12.04 15.25 14.47
CA ARG A 46 -10.71 14.77 14.04
C ARG A 46 -10.73 14.18 12.63
N PHE A 47 -11.79 13.46 12.31
CA PHE A 47 -12.01 12.77 11.04
C PHE A 47 -13.41 13.14 10.56
N PRO A 48 -13.55 14.26 9.83
CA PRO A 48 -14.86 14.78 9.42
C PRO A 48 -15.66 13.81 8.54
N ASP A 49 -14.94 12.95 7.81
CA ASP A 49 -15.52 11.91 6.98
C ASP A 49 -14.65 10.64 6.99
N LYS A 50 -15.20 9.60 6.38
CA LYS A 50 -14.56 8.28 6.24
C LYS A 50 -13.28 8.34 5.41
N THR A 51 -13.20 9.22 4.42
CA THR A 51 -12.01 9.38 3.57
C THR A 51 -10.83 9.91 4.36
N VAL A 52 -11.04 10.90 5.23
CA VAL A 52 -10.01 11.43 6.12
C VAL A 52 -9.57 10.37 7.14
N LEU A 53 -10.51 9.61 7.72
CA LEU A 53 -10.19 8.52 8.65
C LEU A 53 -9.34 7.45 7.97
N VAL A 54 -9.80 6.92 6.84
CA VAL A 54 -9.11 5.82 6.16
C VAL A 54 -7.75 6.27 5.64
N ARG A 55 -7.63 7.49 5.08
CA ARG A 55 -6.32 8.04 4.67
C ARG A 55 -5.34 8.09 5.84
N ALA A 56 -5.77 8.50 7.04
CA ALA A 56 -4.92 8.49 8.21
C ALA A 56 -4.47 7.07 8.62
N ILE A 57 -5.33 6.05 8.44
CA ILE A 57 -4.93 4.65 8.63
C ILE A 57 -3.89 4.24 7.59
N LEU A 58 -4.06 4.60 6.31
CA LEU A 58 -3.10 4.31 5.25
C LEU A 58 -1.73 4.95 5.52
N ASP A 59 -1.73 6.22 5.91
CA ASP A 59 -0.51 6.97 6.23
C ASP A 59 0.23 6.33 7.42
N GLN A 60 -0.52 5.89 8.44
CA GLN A 60 0.06 5.16 9.57
C GLN A 60 0.64 3.81 9.14
N ASN A 61 -0.12 3.02 8.37
CA ASN A 61 0.33 1.73 7.87
C ASN A 61 1.59 1.86 6.99
N PHE A 62 1.68 2.91 6.17
CA PHE A 62 2.90 3.21 5.42
C PHE A 62 4.07 3.55 6.35
N SER A 63 3.86 4.49 7.28
CA SER A 63 4.93 5.03 8.12
C SER A 63 5.48 4.00 9.12
N GLU A 64 4.61 3.20 9.73
CA GLU A 64 4.97 2.22 10.75
C GLU A 64 5.29 0.83 10.16
N GLY A 65 4.70 0.49 9.00
CA GLY A 65 4.83 -0.82 8.38
C GLY A 65 5.83 -0.86 7.22
N LEU A 66 5.59 -0.07 6.18
CA LEU A 66 6.34 -0.18 4.92
C LEU A 66 7.62 0.65 4.89
N ALA A 67 7.62 1.86 5.48
CA ALA A 67 8.81 2.72 5.46
C ALA A 67 10.04 2.03 6.07
N PRO A 68 9.97 1.35 7.24
CA PRO A 68 11.12 0.62 7.78
C PRO A 68 11.59 -0.54 6.91
N VAL A 69 10.68 -1.19 6.17
CA VAL A 69 11.03 -2.27 5.23
C VAL A 69 11.79 -1.69 4.04
N ILE A 70 11.33 -0.56 3.49
CA ILE A 70 12.01 0.15 2.41
C ILE A 70 13.40 0.60 2.84
N GLU A 71 13.52 1.21 4.02
CA GLU A 71 14.81 1.65 4.58
C GLU A 71 15.81 0.49 4.69
N ARG A 72 15.37 -0.66 5.21
CA ARG A 72 16.21 -1.86 5.29
C ARG A 72 16.56 -2.40 3.90
N ALA A 73 15.59 -2.47 2.99
CA ALA A 73 15.80 -2.97 1.63
C ALA A 73 16.83 -2.12 0.87
N LEU A 74 16.80 -0.80 1.04
CA LEU A 74 17.76 0.12 0.42
C LEU A 74 19.21 -0.12 0.86
N LEU A 75 19.40 -0.66 2.07
CA LEU A 75 20.70 -1.03 2.63
C LEU A 75 21.12 -2.46 2.30
N ASP A 76 20.25 -3.27 1.68
CA ASP A 76 20.59 -4.64 1.29
C ASP A 76 21.64 -4.64 0.17
N GLU A 77 22.63 -5.52 0.28
CA GLU A 77 23.67 -5.71 -0.74
C GLU A 77 23.08 -6.27 -2.04
N ASP A 78 22.03 -7.09 -1.94
CA ASP A 78 21.26 -7.60 -3.06
C ASP A 78 20.01 -6.72 -3.31
N PRO A 79 20.03 -5.83 -4.33
CA PRO A 79 18.89 -4.96 -4.64
C PRO A 79 17.66 -5.74 -5.14
N ARG A 80 17.82 -6.93 -5.72
CA ARG A 80 16.69 -7.78 -6.14
C ARG A 80 16.00 -8.35 -4.91
N ARG A 81 16.77 -8.81 -3.92
CA ARG A 81 16.22 -9.24 -2.62
C ARG A 81 15.53 -8.08 -1.90
N GLY A 82 16.14 -6.90 -1.85
CA GLY A 82 15.51 -5.71 -1.27
C GLY A 82 14.16 -5.38 -1.93
N LEU A 83 14.09 -5.44 -3.28
CA LEU A 83 12.83 -5.24 -3.99
C LEU A 83 11.80 -6.33 -3.66
N ALA A 84 12.21 -7.59 -3.59
CA ALA A 84 11.35 -8.71 -3.19
C ALA A 84 10.74 -8.52 -1.80
N ASP A 85 11.55 -8.14 -0.82
CA ASP A 85 11.12 -7.88 0.55
C ASP A 85 10.06 -6.77 0.61
N VAL A 86 10.25 -5.69 -0.14
CA VAL A 86 9.27 -4.59 -0.20
C VAL A 86 7.97 -5.03 -0.87
N LEU A 87 8.04 -5.73 -2.01
CA LEU A 87 6.85 -6.22 -2.71
C LEU A 87 6.05 -7.19 -1.82
N GLU A 88 6.72 -8.14 -1.17
CA GLU A 88 6.08 -9.10 -0.28
C GLU A 88 5.46 -8.40 0.93
N ALA A 89 6.18 -7.49 1.58
CA ALA A 89 5.66 -6.73 2.72
C ALA A 89 4.42 -5.89 2.33
N THR A 90 4.46 -5.28 1.15
CA THR A 90 3.35 -4.45 0.65
C THR A 90 2.11 -5.28 0.37
N VAL A 91 2.24 -6.40 -0.36
CA VAL A 91 1.10 -7.28 -0.65
C VAL A 91 0.59 -7.94 0.63
N SER A 92 1.48 -8.35 1.54
CA SER A 92 1.11 -8.89 2.86
C SER A 92 0.31 -7.90 3.71
N GLN A 93 0.73 -6.64 3.75
CA GLN A 93 0.00 -5.60 4.48
C GLN A 93 -1.38 -5.37 3.89
N ILE A 94 -1.49 -5.23 2.57
CA ILE A 94 -2.76 -5.03 1.88
C ILE A 94 -3.70 -6.24 2.07
N ALA A 95 -3.14 -7.45 2.07
CA ALA A 95 -3.88 -8.68 2.35
C ALA A 95 -4.44 -8.71 3.79
N ARG A 96 -3.62 -8.33 4.79
CA ARG A 96 -4.06 -8.24 6.19
C ARG A 96 -5.14 -7.16 6.39
N ASP A 97 -4.96 -6.02 5.74
CA ASP A 97 -5.84 -4.86 5.85
C ASP A 97 -6.89 -4.80 4.73
N TYR A 98 -7.25 -5.95 4.14
CA TYR A 98 -8.11 -6.01 2.95
C TYR A 98 -9.40 -5.20 3.08
N ASN A 99 -10.11 -5.30 4.21
CA ASN A 99 -11.33 -4.53 4.45
C ASN A 99 -11.06 -3.02 4.60
N THR A 100 -9.93 -2.63 5.17
CA THR A 100 -9.51 -1.22 5.22
C THR A 100 -9.16 -0.70 3.83
N MET A 101 -8.51 -1.50 2.98
CA MET A 101 -8.22 -1.16 1.58
C MET A 101 -9.51 -1.04 0.77
N ALA A 102 -10.47 -1.92 1.02
CA ALA A 102 -11.81 -1.83 0.44
C ALA A 102 -12.50 -0.54 0.86
N ALA A 103 -12.48 -0.19 2.15
CA ALA A 103 -13.03 1.07 2.64
C ALA A 103 -12.34 2.29 1.99
N ALA A 104 -11.02 2.22 1.77
CA ALA A 104 -10.24 3.27 1.12
C ALA A 104 -10.60 3.46 -0.35
N ARG A 105 -10.87 2.34 -1.05
CA ARG A 105 -11.33 2.34 -2.43
C ARG A 105 -12.73 2.94 -2.53
N ASP A 106 -13.66 2.48 -1.70
CA ASP A 106 -15.07 2.90 -1.72
C ASP A 106 -15.24 4.37 -1.36
N SER A 107 -14.41 4.90 -0.44
CA SER A 107 -14.45 6.31 -0.05
C SER A 107 -13.65 7.23 -0.99
N GLY A 108 -12.91 6.68 -1.96
CA GLY A 108 -12.02 7.46 -2.83
C GLY A 108 -10.74 7.96 -2.13
N ALA A 109 -10.37 7.40 -0.97
CA ALA A 109 -9.12 7.74 -0.28
C ALA A 109 -7.87 7.34 -1.08
N LEU A 110 -7.97 6.28 -1.88
CA LEU A 110 -6.95 5.86 -2.84
C LEU A 110 -6.93 6.79 -4.07
N THR A 111 -6.23 7.91 -3.95
CA THR A 111 -6.05 8.85 -5.08
C THR A 111 -4.97 8.36 -6.05
N ALA A 112 -5.02 8.81 -7.30
CA ALA A 112 -4.08 8.42 -8.36
C ALA A 112 -2.60 8.71 -8.06
N GLY A 113 -2.29 9.54 -7.06
CA GLY A 113 -0.92 9.86 -6.61
C GLY A 113 -0.58 9.37 -5.20
N ALA A 114 -1.49 8.67 -4.50
CA ALA A 114 -1.26 8.25 -3.11
C ALA A 114 -0.03 7.32 -2.97
N GLY A 115 0.35 6.61 -4.04
CA GLY A 115 1.52 5.74 -4.08
C GLY A 115 2.81 6.40 -4.59
N ASP A 116 2.82 7.66 -5.01
CA ASP A 116 3.99 8.23 -5.71
C ASP A 116 5.25 8.20 -4.85
N ARG A 117 5.16 8.63 -3.59
CA ARG A 117 6.29 8.57 -2.65
C ARG A 117 6.79 7.15 -2.41
N PHE A 118 5.88 6.16 -2.39
CA PHE A 118 6.25 4.75 -2.25
C PHE A 118 7.08 4.30 -3.46
N PHE A 119 6.61 4.56 -4.68
CA PHE A 119 7.34 4.14 -5.88
C PHE A 119 8.65 4.91 -6.07
N GLU A 120 8.68 6.21 -5.79
CA GLU A 120 9.92 7.00 -5.81
C GLU A 120 10.98 6.42 -4.87
N ALA A 121 10.58 5.93 -3.69
CA ALA A 121 11.49 5.30 -2.74
C ALA A 121 12.06 3.95 -3.22
N LEU A 122 11.42 3.29 -4.21
CA LEU A 122 11.93 2.04 -4.81
C LEU A 122 12.87 2.27 -5.99
N ALA A 123 12.93 3.48 -6.54
CA ALA A 123 13.77 3.78 -7.70
C ALA A 123 15.26 3.41 -7.49
N PRO A 124 15.89 3.64 -6.32
CA PRO A 124 17.27 3.23 -6.11
C PRO A 124 17.49 1.72 -6.17
N LEU A 125 16.52 0.91 -5.70
CA LEU A 125 16.60 -0.56 -5.78
C LEU A 125 16.54 -1.03 -7.23
N LEU A 126 15.61 -0.48 -8.01
CA LEU A 126 15.49 -0.79 -9.43
C LEU A 126 16.79 -0.47 -10.17
N LEU A 127 17.30 0.76 -10.01
CA LEU A 127 18.50 1.22 -10.71
C LEU A 127 19.75 0.41 -10.33
N ARG A 128 19.92 0.09 -9.03
CA ARG A 128 21.01 -0.78 -8.57
C ARG A 128 20.88 -2.18 -9.16
N GLY A 129 19.70 -2.80 -9.09
CA GLY A 129 19.47 -4.13 -9.65
C GLY A 129 19.71 -4.19 -11.16
N GLN A 130 19.38 -3.13 -11.89
CA GLN A 130 19.68 -3.03 -13.33
C GLN A 130 21.18 -2.90 -13.59
N ARG A 131 21.88 -2.04 -12.84
CA ARG A 131 23.33 -1.86 -12.94
C ARG A 131 24.09 -3.15 -12.62
N ASP A 132 23.63 -3.87 -11.61
CA ASP A 132 24.27 -5.09 -11.11
C ASP A 132 23.85 -6.34 -11.92
N GLY A 133 23.02 -6.18 -12.96
CA GLY A 133 22.58 -7.27 -13.84
C GLY A 133 21.64 -8.26 -13.16
N LEU A 134 20.96 -7.87 -12.09
CA LEU A 134 20.02 -8.70 -11.33
C LEU A 134 18.55 -8.46 -11.74
N ILE A 135 18.29 -7.30 -12.37
CA ILE A 135 16.98 -6.89 -12.89
C ILE A 135 17.13 -6.47 -14.36
N ARG A 136 16.17 -6.83 -15.21
CA ARG A 136 16.11 -6.44 -16.62
C ARG A 136 16.18 -4.92 -16.81
N ALA A 137 16.99 -4.48 -17.77
CA ALA A 137 17.33 -3.07 -17.98
C ALA A 137 16.23 -2.23 -18.66
N ASP A 138 15.26 -2.88 -19.30
CA ASP A 138 14.15 -2.25 -20.02
C ASP A 138 12.93 -1.96 -19.15
N LEU A 139 12.99 -2.25 -17.84
CA LEU A 139 11.92 -1.98 -16.89
C LEU A 139 11.92 -0.51 -16.43
N VAL A 140 10.75 0.11 -16.41
CA VAL A 140 10.57 1.49 -15.92
C VAL A 140 9.72 1.55 -14.64
N MET A 141 9.76 2.68 -13.94
CA MET A 141 8.97 2.88 -12.70
C MET A 141 7.46 2.70 -12.89
N ASP A 142 6.95 3.02 -14.07
CA ASP A 142 5.54 2.84 -14.40
C ASP A 142 5.15 1.36 -14.58
N ASP A 143 6.12 0.47 -14.86
CA ASP A 143 5.89 -0.97 -14.84
C ASP A 143 5.77 -1.47 -13.40
N LEU A 144 6.62 -1.01 -12.48
CA LEU A 144 6.49 -1.34 -11.05
C LEU A 144 5.12 -0.92 -10.50
N ARG A 145 4.62 0.26 -10.89
CA ARG A 145 3.25 0.71 -10.54
C ARG A 145 2.18 -0.26 -11.02
N ARG A 146 2.28 -0.73 -12.28
CA ARG A 146 1.31 -1.66 -12.87
C ARG A 146 1.41 -3.05 -12.27
N ILE A 147 2.63 -3.56 -12.07
CA ILE A 147 2.90 -4.83 -11.41
C ILE A 147 2.29 -4.84 -10.00
N MET A 148 2.52 -3.79 -9.22
CA MET A 148 1.88 -3.65 -7.90
C MET A 148 0.36 -3.61 -7.99
N SER A 149 -0.19 -2.93 -8.99
CA SER A 149 -1.65 -2.91 -9.22
C SER A 149 -2.18 -4.30 -9.57
N MET A 150 -1.47 -5.08 -10.38
CA MET A 150 -1.82 -6.46 -10.71
C MET A 150 -1.74 -7.37 -9.48
N LEU A 151 -0.64 -7.31 -8.72
CA LEU A 151 -0.42 -8.11 -7.50
C LEU A 151 -1.46 -7.81 -6.42
N THR A 152 -1.90 -6.57 -6.30
CA THR A 152 -2.96 -6.19 -5.35
C THR A 152 -4.34 -6.53 -5.89
N SER A 153 -4.56 -6.54 -7.22
CA SER A 153 -5.84 -6.94 -7.81
C SER A 153 -6.18 -8.41 -7.58
N VAL A 154 -5.17 -9.30 -7.53
CA VAL A 154 -5.43 -10.74 -7.29
C VAL A 154 -5.92 -11.01 -5.87
N LEU A 155 -5.70 -10.10 -4.91
CA LEU A 155 -6.25 -10.25 -3.55
C LEU A 155 -7.78 -10.24 -3.53
N TRP A 156 -8.42 -9.69 -4.57
CA TRP A 156 -9.89 -9.68 -4.71
C TRP A 156 -10.43 -10.98 -5.32
N THR A 157 -9.57 -11.88 -5.77
CA THR A 157 -9.95 -13.14 -6.45
C THR A 157 -9.63 -14.38 -5.61
N MET A 158 -9.24 -14.22 -4.35
CA MET A 158 -8.88 -15.29 -3.42
C MET A 158 -9.19 -14.86 -1.98
N ASP A 159 -9.13 -15.78 -1.01
CA ASP A 159 -9.05 -15.37 0.39
C ASP A 159 -7.63 -14.84 0.67
N PRO A 160 -7.45 -13.52 0.95
CA PRO A 160 -6.14 -12.96 1.22
C PRO A 160 -5.45 -13.56 2.45
N ARG A 161 -6.20 -14.21 3.35
CA ARG A 161 -5.70 -14.83 4.59
C ARG A 161 -4.97 -16.15 4.32
N GLU A 162 -5.30 -16.85 3.23
CA GLU A 162 -4.68 -18.12 2.86
C GLU A 162 -3.30 -17.95 2.20
N GLY A 163 -2.90 -16.71 1.89
CA GLY A 163 -1.55 -16.43 1.41
C GLY A 163 -1.26 -16.84 -0.04
N GLY A 164 -2.27 -17.24 -0.81
CA GLY A 164 -2.13 -17.64 -2.22
C GLY A 164 -1.47 -16.58 -3.11
N TRP A 165 -1.54 -15.30 -2.73
CA TRP A 165 -0.90 -14.18 -3.41
C TRP A 165 0.62 -14.30 -3.49
N ARG A 166 1.27 -15.01 -2.55
CA ARG A 166 2.74 -15.20 -2.53
C ARG A 166 3.26 -15.87 -3.80
N ARG A 167 2.48 -16.79 -4.36
CA ARG A 167 2.81 -17.44 -5.64
C ARG A 167 3.04 -16.42 -6.76
N TYR A 168 2.21 -15.39 -6.82
CA TYR A 168 2.29 -14.36 -7.86
C TYR A 168 3.42 -13.37 -7.61
N VAL A 169 3.78 -13.10 -6.35
CA VAL A 169 4.98 -12.32 -6.03
C VAL A 169 6.24 -13.02 -6.55
N VAL A 170 6.39 -14.32 -6.30
CA VAL A 170 7.51 -15.11 -6.82
C VAL A 170 7.53 -15.12 -8.34
N LEU A 171 6.40 -15.41 -9.00
CA LEU A 171 6.30 -15.40 -10.46
C LEU A 171 6.70 -14.06 -11.09
N ILE A 172 6.29 -12.95 -10.47
CA ILE A 172 6.66 -11.61 -10.92
C ILE A 172 8.15 -11.39 -10.73
N LEU A 173 8.72 -11.72 -9.58
CA LEU A 173 10.15 -11.56 -9.30
C LEU A 173 11.03 -12.33 -10.29
N ASP A 174 10.62 -13.54 -10.67
CA ASP A 174 11.30 -14.33 -11.69
C ASP A 174 11.22 -13.64 -13.07
N ALA A 175 10.09 -13.02 -13.41
CA ALA A 175 9.92 -12.27 -14.66
C ALA A 175 10.73 -10.96 -14.73
N LEU A 176 11.25 -10.47 -13.59
CA LEU A 176 12.16 -9.32 -13.57
C LEU A 176 13.62 -9.69 -13.86
N ALA A 177 13.97 -10.97 -13.82
CA ALA A 177 15.33 -11.45 -14.03
C ALA A 177 15.76 -11.29 -15.51
N PRO A 178 17.04 -10.96 -15.78
CA PRO A 178 17.52 -10.77 -17.15
C PRO A 178 17.82 -12.08 -17.89
N ASP A 179 18.15 -13.17 -17.18
CA ASP A 179 18.73 -14.41 -17.73
C ASP A 179 17.90 -15.10 -18.84
N ALA A 180 16.60 -14.82 -18.91
CA ALA A 180 15.69 -15.34 -19.93
C ALA A 180 14.75 -14.27 -20.52
N ALA A 181 15.10 -12.98 -20.37
CA ALA A 181 14.21 -11.88 -20.76
C ALA A 181 14.25 -11.60 -22.26
N SER A 182 13.10 -11.73 -22.93
CA SER A 182 12.88 -11.10 -24.24
C SER A 182 12.62 -9.59 -24.07
N PRO A 183 13.03 -8.72 -25.02
CA PRO A 183 12.80 -7.28 -24.93
C PRO A 183 11.31 -6.92 -24.76
N LEU A 184 11.01 -5.97 -23.88
CA LEU A 184 9.65 -5.42 -23.74
C LEU A 184 9.32 -4.49 -24.92
N PRO A 185 8.04 -4.42 -25.31
CA PRO A 185 7.53 -3.31 -26.10
C PRO A 185 7.77 -1.95 -25.40
N PRO A 186 7.78 -0.83 -26.14
CA PRO A 186 7.99 0.50 -25.56
C PRO A 186 7.03 0.82 -24.41
N ALA A 187 7.56 1.35 -23.32
CA ALA A 187 6.76 1.74 -22.16
C ALA A 187 5.78 2.88 -22.49
N VAL A 188 4.58 2.79 -21.94
CA VAL A 188 3.56 3.84 -22.02
C VAL A 188 3.35 4.47 -20.64
N PRO A 189 3.41 5.80 -20.50
CA PRO A 189 3.21 6.46 -19.22
C PRO A 189 1.86 6.12 -18.57
N VAL A 190 1.83 6.01 -17.24
CA VAL A 190 0.57 5.86 -16.50
C VAL A 190 -0.28 7.13 -16.67
N ARG A 191 -1.53 6.99 -17.13
CA ARG A 191 -2.48 8.10 -17.21
C ARG A 191 -2.84 8.56 -15.79
N ARG A 192 -2.20 9.63 -15.33
CA ARG A 192 -2.63 10.34 -14.12
C ARG A 192 -3.90 11.10 -14.45
N ARG A 193 -5.03 10.70 -13.85
CA ARG A 193 -6.29 11.43 -13.99
C ARG A 193 -6.06 12.85 -13.46
N ARG A 194 -5.99 13.86 -14.34
CA ARG A 194 -5.97 15.27 -13.90
C ARG A 194 -7.21 15.46 -13.03
N GLY A 195 -7.04 15.93 -11.80
CA GLY A 195 -8.17 16.31 -10.96
C GLY A 195 -9.01 17.31 -11.75
N GLY A 196 -10.24 16.94 -12.06
CA GLY A 196 -11.20 17.86 -12.66
C GLY A 196 -11.54 18.90 -11.61
N GLY A 197 -10.95 20.08 -11.74
CA GLY A 197 -11.56 21.31 -11.26
C GLY A 197 -12.28 21.92 -12.45
N ASP A 198 -13.61 21.79 -12.42
CA ASP A 198 -14.60 22.74 -12.91
C ASP A 198 -15.82 22.63 -11.97
#